data_AF-A0A4T0X263-F1
#
_entry.id   AF-A0A4T0X263-F1
#
_cell.length_a   1.000
_cell.length_b   1.000
_cell.length_c   1.000
_cell.angle_alpha   90.00
_cell.angle_beta   90.00
_cell.angle_gamma   90.00
#
_symmetry.space_group_name_H-M   'P 1'
#
loop_
_entity.id
_entity.type
_entity.pdbx_description
1 polymer ?
#
loop_
_entity_poly.entity_id
_entity_poly.type
_entity_poly.pdbx_seq_one_letter_code
_entity_poly.pdbx_strand_id
1 'polypeptide(L)'
;MFSLVSGRIQNTISSLTQSRTVSLLARLTPTKDSKSRVKRVGRGPGSGLGKTSGRGQKGQKARSSVPDWFEGGQTPLWKLFPKRGFYRHQKLELNEIKLSKIQEFYEAGKLDFLQGETLTIANMKKCGLVTGSMKDGVSILDDPLYKYTAPLKIESTKASASAIEAIEKAGGQYTSKYFSRGVGFRAHHSPTWFIENKGYIPLAARPIARRDIQNYSNPEKRGYLSDSEYVKNITVGGAKREKIVKKTALDLEVEKAQNSPLTGAATAFTHNSIVSLSDLKL
;
A
#
# COMPACT_ATOMS: atom_id res chain seq x y z
N MET A 1 44.77 -51.81 -25.80
CA MET A 1 43.77 -52.82 -25.41
C MET A 1 42.82 -52.21 -24.39
N PHE A 2 41.64 -51.81 -24.84
CA PHE A 2 40.53 -51.40 -23.97
C PHE A 2 39.94 -52.66 -23.31
N SER A 3 39.87 -52.72 -21.99
CA SER A 3 38.96 -53.66 -21.31
C SER A 3 37.95 -52.86 -20.48
N LEU A 4 36.75 -52.75 -21.04
CA LEU A 4 35.53 -52.33 -20.37
C LEU A 4 35.27 -53.22 -19.16
N VAL A 5 35.45 -52.69 -17.95
CA VAL A 5 34.83 -53.27 -16.75
C VAL A 5 33.56 -52.47 -16.50
N SER A 6 32.45 -53.05 -16.97
CA SER A 6 31.08 -52.66 -16.68
C SER A 6 30.86 -52.72 -15.16
N GLY A 7 31.05 -51.59 -14.48
CA GLY A 7 30.61 -51.38 -13.11
C GLY A 7 29.08 -51.26 -13.08
N ARG A 8 28.40 -52.39 -12.93
CA ARG A 8 26.97 -52.46 -12.66
C ARG A 8 26.68 -51.62 -11.42
N ILE A 9 26.06 -50.45 -11.59
CA ILE A 9 25.43 -49.72 -10.48
C ILE A 9 24.31 -50.63 -9.99
N GLN A 10 24.60 -51.43 -8.97
CA GLN A 10 23.55 -52.10 -8.22
C GLN A 10 22.80 -50.98 -7.50
N ASN A 11 21.69 -50.54 -8.11
CA ASN A 11 20.59 -49.90 -7.41
C ASN A 11 20.17 -50.86 -6.30
N THR A 12 20.82 -50.74 -5.15
CA THR A 12 20.36 -51.34 -3.92
C THR A 12 19.13 -50.53 -3.53
N ILE A 13 17.99 -50.95 -4.08
CA ILE A 13 16.69 -50.68 -3.50
C ILE A 13 16.83 -51.14 -2.06
N SER A 14 17.08 -50.19 -1.16
CA SER A 14 17.12 -50.45 0.27
C SER A 14 15.72 -50.91 0.62
N SER A 15 15.58 -52.23 0.68
CA SER A 15 14.36 -52.90 1.10
C SER A 15 13.92 -52.23 2.38
N LEU A 16 12.79 -51.53 2.32
CA LEU A 16 11.95 -51.22 3.47
C LEU A 16 11.69 -52.56 4.15
N THR A 17 12.55 -52.91 5.10
CA THR A 17 12.32 -54.03 6.00
C THR A 17 11.13 -53.60 6.83
N GLN A 18 9.94 -53.98 6.36
CA GLN A 18 8.69 -53.64 6.98
C GLN A 18 8.68 -54.36 8.33
N SER A 19 9.07 -53.65 9.39
CA SER A 19 9.03 -54.20 10.72
C SER A 19 7.57 -54.45 11.06
N ARG A 20 7.16 -55.72 11.14
CA ARG A 20 5.83 -56.09 11.65
C ARG A 20 5.80 -55.79 13.15
N THR A 21 5.49 -54.55 13.49
CA THR A 21 5.17 -54.16 14.87
C THR A 21 3.66 -54.17 15.04
N VAL A 22 3.18 -54.63 16.20
CA VAL A 22 1.76 -54.62 16.53
C VAL A 22 1.18 -53.20 16.50
N SER A 23 2.00 -52.17 16.78
CA SER A 23 1.65 -50.77 16.53
C SER A 23 2.87 -49.95 16.11
N LEU A 24 2.68 -48.95 15.24
CA LEU A 24 3.71 -47.99 14.83
C LEU A 24 3.87 -46.83 15.83
N LEU A 25 2.87 -46.62 16.69
CA LEU A 25 2.84 -45.52 17.68
C LEU A 25 4.05 -45.57 18.64
N ALA A 26 4.50 -46.76 19.01
CA ALA A 26 5.60 -46.96 19.97
C ALA A 26 7.01 -46.72 19.39
N ARG A 27 7.16 -46.50 18.09
CA ARG A 27 8.47 -46.32 17.41
C ARG A 27 8.63 -44.98 16.70
N LEU A 28 7.69 -44.05 16.91
CA LEU A 28 7.80 -42.72 16.32
C LEU A 28 8.91 -41.92 17.01
N THR A 29 9.96 -41.60 16.25
CA THR A 29 11.01 -40.66 16.67
C THR A 29 10.91 -39.39 15.83
N PRO A 30 11.23 -38.21 16.40
CA PRO A 30 11.32 -36.98 15.61
C PRO A 30 12.42 -37.13 14.54
N THR A 31 12.34 -36.30 13.49
CA THR A 31 13.45 -36.19 12.54
C THR A 31 14.74 -35.81 13.26
N LYS A 32 15.86 -36.32 12.75
CA LYS A 32 17.18 -36.06 13.34
C LYS A 32 17.38 -34.54 13.49
N ASP A 33 17.86 -34.13 14.66
CA ASP A 33 18.12 -32.72 15.03
C ASP A 33 16.89 -31.79 15.14
N SER A 34 15.66 -32.31 14.99
CA SER A 34 14.44 -31.53 15.26
C SER A 34 14.26 -31.20 16.76
N LYS A 35 14.78 -32.07 17.64
CA LYS A 35 14.77 -31.84 19.10
C LYS A 35 16.20 -31.75 19.63
N SER A 36 16.53 -30.63 20.23
CA SER A 36 17.78 -30.45 20.97
C SER A 36 17.57 -30.73 22.47
N ARG A 37 18.63 -31.19 23.14
CA ARG A 37 18.60 -31.43 24.58
C ARG A 37 18.54 -30.08 25.31
N VAL A 38 17.51 -29.88 26.12
CA VAL A 38 17.39 -28.69 26.98
C VAL A 38 18.55 -28.65 27.98
N LYS A 39 19.24 -27.50 28.06
CA LYS A 39 20.30 -27.24 29.03
C LYS A 39 19.71 -27.26 30.45
N ARG A 40 20.11 -28.25 31.26
CA ARG A 40 19.70 -28.36 32.68
C ARG A 40 20.84 -27.89 33.58
N VAL A 41 20.62 -26.81 34.32
CA VAL A 41 21.60 -26.23 35.25
C VAL A 41 21.49 -26.86 36.64
N GLY A 42 22.57 -26.80 37.44
CA GLY A 42 22.56 -27.28 38.83
C GLY A 42 22.56 -28.80 39.00
N ARG A 43 23.02 -29.57 38.00
CA ARG A 43 23.02 -31.05 38.00
C ARG A 43 24.41 -31.65 38.22
N GLY A 44 25.09 -31.20 39.28
CA GLY A 44 26.41 -31.71 39.67
C GLY A 44 27.57 -31.26 38.75
N PRO A 45 28.83 -31.45 39.17
CA PRO A 45 30.00 -30.94 38.44
C PRO A 45 30.19 -31.59 37.05
N GLY A 46 29.87 -32.89 36.89
CA GLY A 46 29.98 -33.60 35.61
C GLY A 46 29.05 -33.09 34.50
N SER A 47 28.05 -32.26 34.84
CA SER A 47 27.17 -31.61 33.85
C SER A 47 27.80 -30.39 33.17
N GLY A 48 28.96 -29.91 33.65
CA GLY A 48 29.58 -28.64 33.22
C GLY A 48 28.88 -27.38 33.75
N LEU A 49 27.71 -27.51 34.38
CA LEU A 49 26.87 -26.41 34.87
C LEU A 49 26.47 -26.60 36.33
N GLY A 50 27.28 -27.30 37.11
CA GLY A 50 26.99 -27.64 38.51
C GLY A 50 27.12 -26.46 39.46
N LYS A 51 28.35 -26.02 39.72
CA LYS A 51 28.69 -25.10 40.84
C LYS A 51 27.93 -23.77 40.78
N THR A 52 28.00 -23.05 39.66
CA THR A 52 27.39 -21.71 39.52
C THR A 52 26.14 -21.71 38.65
N SER A 53 25.67 -22.89 38.20
CA SER A 53 24.51 -23.00 37.31
C SER A 53 24.57 -22.12 36.06
N GLY A 54 25.78 -21.76 35.60
CA GLY A 54 26.00 -20.89 34.45
C GLY A 54 25.81 -19.38 34.70
N ARG A 55 25.63 -18.96 35.97
CA ARG A 55 25.41 -17.54 36.33
C ARG A 55 26.68 -16.74 36.64
N GLY A 56 27.85 -17.38 36.62
CA GLY A 56 29.13 -16.77 37.01
C GLY A 56 29.35 -16.72 38.53
N GLN A 57 30.35 -15.95 38.98
CA GLN A 57 30.72 -15.82 40.40
C GLN A 57 30.21 -14.49 40.97
N LYS A 58 29.55 -14.51 42.13
CA LYS A 58 29.11 -13.34 42.93
C LYS A 58 28.44 -12.22 42.06
N GLY A 59 28.15 -11.07 42.67
CA GLY A 59 27.53 -9.93 41.98
C GLY A 59 26.02 -10.05 41.78
N GLN A 60 25.42 -8.97 41.27
CA GLN A 60 23.97 -8.84 41.16
C GLN A 60 23.38 -9.82 40.15
N LYS A 61 24.02 -10.05 38.99
CA LYS A 61 23.56 -11.03 37.98
C LYS A 61 23.59 -12.48 38.48
N ALA A 62 24.47 -12.81 39.43
CA ALA A 62 24.49 -14.16 40.02
C ALA A 62 23.37 -14.37 41.05
N ARG A 63 23.05 -13.33 41.85
CA ARG A 63 22.10 -13.41 42.98
C ARG A 63 20.68 -12.97 42.63
N SER A 64 20.52 -12.10 41.63
CA SER A 64 19.28 -11.43 41.25
C SER A 64 19.26 -11.09 39.75
N SER A 65 18.32 -10.26 39.32
CA SER A 65 18.16 -9.78 37.95
C SER A 65 18.57 -8.31 37.80
N VAL A 66 19.09 -7.98 36.64
CA VAL A 66 19.31 -6.62 36.16
C VAL A 66 18.68 -6.55 34.78
N PRO A 67 17.93 -5.48 34.42
CA PRO A 67 17.43 -5.32 33.07
C PRO A 67 18.59 -5.36 32.06
N ASP A 68 18.41 -6.09 30.95
CA ASP A 68 19.49 -6.31 29.99
C ASP A 68 20.01 -5.01 29.34
N TRP A 69 19.14 -3.99 29.24
CA TRP A 69 19.46 -2.68 28.67
C TRP A 69 20.00 -1.67 29.71
N PHE A 70 20.29 -2.08 30.94
CA PHE A 70 20.77 -1.17 31.98
C PHE A 70 22.26 -0.82 31.78
N GLU A 71 22.56 0.46 31.57
CA GLU A 71 23.91 0.99 31.29
C GLU A 71 24.70 1.41 32.56
N GLY A 72 24.36 0.86 33.72
CA GLY A 72 25.16 1.05 34.94
C GLY A 72 25.04 2.41 35.63
N GLY A 73 24.10 3.27 35.21
CA GLY A 73 23.86 4.59 35.80
C GLY A 73 24.07 5.77 34.85
N GLN A 74 24.66 5.51 33.67
CA GLN A 74 24.70 6.47 32.57
C GLN A 74 23.28 6.76 32.05
N THR A 75 23.05 7.96 31.48
CA THR A 75 21.81 8.24 30.76
C THR A 75 21.66 7.25 29.61
N PRO A 76 20.60 6.42 29.61
CA PRO A 76 20.51 5.29 28.70
C PRO A 76 20.30 5.73 27.25
N LEU A 77 20.70 4.88 26.30
CA LEU A 77 20.66 5.16 24.85
C LEU A 77 19.32 5.72 24.37
N TRP A 78 18.19 5.16 24.83
CA TRP A 78 16.85 5.59 24.45
C TRP A 78 16.44 6.96 25.01
N LYS A 79 17.23 7.52 25.94
CA LYS A 79 17.06 8.87 26.50
C LYS A 79 18.09 9.86 25.96
N LEU A 80 19.25 9.40 25.49
CA LEU A 80 20.30 10.26 24.92
C LEU A 80 19.80 11.01 23.67
N PHE A 81 19.05 10.34 22.81
CA PHE A 81 18.57 10.93 21.56
C PHE A 81 17.15 11.47 21.69
N PRO A 82 16.85 12.64 21.07
CA PRO A 82 15.49 13.15 21.03
C PRO A 82 14.59 12.24 20.20
N LYS A 83 13.31 12.15 20.59
CA LYS A 83 12.29 11.46 19.79
C LYS A 83 12.06 12.27 18.50
N ARG A 84 12.26 11.65 17.34
CA ARG A 84 12.08 12.28 16.02
C ARG A 84 10.81 11.77 15.34
N GLY A 85 10.07 12.67 14.70
CA GLY A 85 8.88 12.36 13.93
C GLY A 85 7.65 12.03 14.79
N PHE A 86 6.59 11.55 14.14
CA PHE A 86 5.34 11.11 14.77
C PHE A 86 4.74 9.95 13.99
N TYR A 87 3.92 9.13 14.65
CA TYR A 87 3.20 8.05 13.97
C TYR A 87 1.92 8.58 13.34
N ARG A 88 1.78 8.43 12.01
CA ARG A 88 0.59 8.87 11.27
C ARG A 88 -0.51 7.81 11.30
N HIS A 89 -1.47 7.94 12.21
CA HIS A 89 -2.60 6.99 12.36
C HIS A 89 -3.47 6.82 11.10
N GLN A 90 -3.54 7.84 10.25
CA GLN A 90 -4.34 7.82 9.01
C GLN A 90 -3.55 7.37 7.77
N LYS A 91 -2.36 6.76 7.95
CA LYS A 91 -1.59 6.15 6.87
C LYS A 91 -2.33 4.92 6.36
N LEU A 92 -2.45 4.85 5.03
CA LEU A 92 -3.00 3.67 4.37
C LEU A 92 -1.86 2.66 4.18
N GLU A 93 -2.07 1.44 4.65
CA GLU A 93 -1.22 0.27 4.42
C GLU A 93 -1.72 -0.44 3.17
N LEU A 94 -1.19 -0.05 2.01
CA LEU A 94 -1.53 -0.65 0.72
C LEU A 94 -0.55 -1.79 0.40
N ASN A 95 -1.07 -2.89 -0.14
CA ASN A 95 -0.24 -3.97 -0.64
C ASN A 95 0.26 -3.61 -2.03
N GLU A 96 1.57 -3.54 -2.19
CA GLU A 96 2.21 -3.17 -3.46
C GLU A 96 2.32 -4.38 -4.39
N ILE A 97 1.91 -4.22 -5.64
CA ILE A 97 2.01 -5.24 -6.70
C ILE A 97 2.72 -4.63 -7.89
N LYS A 98 3.75 -5.31 -8.38
CA LYS A 98 4.44 -4.93 -9.62
C LYS A 98 3.74 -5.51 -10.86
N LEU A 99 3.80 -4.79 -11.98
CA LEU A 99 3.27 -5.26 -13.26
C LEU A 99 3.92 -6.57 -13.75
N SER A 100 5.21 -6.78 -13.47
CA SER A 100 5.93 -8.04 -13.78
C SER A 100 5.21 -9.26 -13.20
N LYS A 101 4.80 -9.18 -11.92
CA LYS A 101 4.05 -10.25 -11.26
C LYS A 101 2.68 -10.49 -11.90
N ILE A 102 2.00 -9.43 -12.35
CA ILE A 102 0.70 -9.56 -13.03
C ILE A 102 0.89 -10.30 -14.36
N GLN A 103 1.94 -9.96 -15.10
CA GLN A 103 2.27 -10.63 -16.35
C GLN A 103 2.62 -12.11 -16.12
N GLU A 104 3.43 -12.45 -15.12
CA GLU A 104 3.75 -13.85 -14.79
C GLU A 104 2.48 -14.68 -14.52
N PHE A 105 1.52 -14.11 -13.79
CA PHE A 105 0.25 -14.78 -13.52
C PHE A 105 -0.62 -14.92 -14.76
N TYR A 106 -0.57 -13.93 -15.65
CA TYR A 106 -1.26 -13.96 -16.93
C TYR A 106 -0.69 -15.04 -17.85
N GLU A 107 0.63 -15.10 -18.01
CA GLU A 107 1.32 -16.12 -18.81
C GLU A 107 1.15 -17.53 -18.25
N ALA A 108 1.11 -17.66 -16.92
CA ALA A 108 0.83 -18.94 -16.27
C ALA A 108 -0.65 -19.36 -16.34
N GLY A 109 -1.54 -18.52 -16.89
CA GLY A 109 -2.98 -18.81 -16.98
C GLY A 109 -3.67 -18.95 -15.62
N LYS A 110 -3.12 -18.34 -14.56
CA LYS A 110 -3.62 -18.45 -13.18
C LYS A 110 -4.66 -17.38 -12.83
N LEU A 111 -5.00 -16.52 -13.78
CA LEU A 111 -5.95 -15.45 -13.56
C LEU A 111 -7.35 -15.95 -13.92
N ASP A 112 -8.17 -16.17 -12.90
CA ASP A 112 -9.56 -16.63 -13.02
C ASP A 112 -10.48 -15.44 -13.34
N PHE A 113 -10.50 -14.97 -14.59
CA PHE A 113 -11.49 -13.99 -15.08
C PHE A 113 -11.94 -14.31 -16.50
N LEU A 114 -13.19 -14.00 -16.84
CA LEU A 114 -13.69 -14.15 -18.21
C LEU A 114 -13.09 -13.06 -19.12
N GLN A 115 -12.84 -13.38 -20.39
CA GLN A 115 -12.23 -12.45 -21.33
C GLN A 115 -13.01 -11.12 -21.38
N GLY A 116 -12.37 -10.03 -20.97
CA GLY A 116 -12.95 -8.68 -20.92
C GLY A 116 -13.45 -8.22 -19.54
N GLU A 117 -13.45 -9.09 -18.53
CA GLU A 117 -13.72 -8.71 -17.14
C GLU A 117 -12.61 -7.84 -16.54
N THR A 118 -12.97 -7.08 -15.51
CA THR A 118 -12.03 -6.27 -14.75
C THR A 118 -11.30 -7.11 -13.70
N LEU A 119 -9.97 -7.02 -13.69
CA LEU A 119 -9.12 -7.53 -12.64
C LEU A 119 -9.31 -6.66 -11.39
N THR A 120 -10.31 -7.01 -10.59
CA THR A 120 -10.61 -6.38 -9.30
C THR A 120 -9.73 -6.93 -8.18
N ILE A 121 -9.62 -6.17 -7.09
CA ILE A 121 -8.89 -6.60 -5.88
C ILE A 121 -9.42 -7.94 -5.31
N ALA A 122 -10.72 -8.21 -5.46
CA ALA A 122 -11.31 -9.49 -5.04
C ALA A 122 -10.74 -10.66 -5.85
N ASN A 123 -10.66 -10.48 -7.18
CA ASN A 123 -10.10 -11.48 -8.09
C ASN A 123 -8.59 -11.66 -7.84
N MET A 124 -7.86 -10.57 -7.61
CA MET A 124 -6.43 -10.64 -7.25
C MET A 124 -6.18 -11.49 -5.99
N LYS A 125 -7.06 -11.42 -4.99
CA LYS A 125 -6.97 -12.25 -3.79
C LYS A 125 -7.33 -13.71 -4.07
N LYS A 126 -8.40 -13.96 -4.84
CA LYS A 126 -8.83 -15.31 -5.22
C LYS A 126 -7.74 -16.06 -5.99
N CYS A 127 -7.10 -15.40 -6.96
CA CYS A 127 -6.01 -15.97 -7.77
C CYS A 127 -4.70 -16.14 -6.98
N GLY A 128 -4.59 -15.59 -5.77
CA GLY A 128 -3.36 -15.58 -4.99
C GLY A 128 -2.29 -14.58 -5.47
N LEU A 129 -2.64 -13.67 -6.39
CA LEU A 129 -1.76 -12.58 -6.82
C LEU A 129 -1.38 -11.69 -5.63
N VAL A 130 -2.37 -11.38 -4.79
CA VAL A 130 -2.15 -10.81 -3.45
C VAL A 130 -2.43 -11.87 -2.41
N THR A 131 -1.43 -12.11 -1.57
CA THR A 131 -1.53 -13.01 -0.42
C THR A 131 -1.43 -12.23 0.89
N GLY A 132 -1.89 -12.85 1.97
CA GLY A 132 -1.87 -12.26 3.31
C GLY A 132 -3.03 -11.30 3.61
N SER A 133 -2.86 -10.52 4.69
CA SER A 133 -3.88 -9.57 5.15
C SER A 133 -3.82 -8.28 4.33
N MET A 134 -4.91 -7.97 3.64
CA MET A 134 -5.11 -6.70 2.93
C MET A 134 -5.99 -5.81 3.82
N LYS A 135 -5.43 -4.72 4.36
CA LYS A 135 -6.18 -3.83 5.26
C LYS A 135 -6.85 -2.68 4.51
N ASP A 136 -6.05 -1.91 3.77
CA ASP A 136 -6.49 -0.64 3.20
C ASP A 136 -6.57 -0.62 1.67
N GLY A 137 -6.03 -1.63 0.99
CA GLY A 137 -6.11 -1.72 -0.47
C GLY A 137 -4.88 -2.29 -1.15
N VAL A 138 -4.80 -2.02 -2.46
CA VAL A 138 -3.70 -2.44 -3.34
C VAL A 138 -3.15 -1.22 -4.07
N SER A 139 -1.82 -1.14 -4.17
CA SER A 139 -1.12 -0.18 -5.01
C SER A 139 -0.40 -0.90 -6.14
N ILE A 140 -0.65 -0.51 -7.38
CA ILE A 140 0.06 -1.05 -8.54
C ILE A 140 1.30 -0.20 -8.83
N LEU A 141 2.43 -0.87 -8.99
CA LEU A 141 3.72 -0.26 -9.29
C LEU A 141 4.22 -0.75 -10.63
N ASP A 142 4.94 0.14 -11.29
CA ASP A 142 5.64 -0.19 -12.52
C ASP A 142 6.91 -0.99 -12.22
N ASP A 143 7.38 -1.76 -13.19
CA ASP A 143 8.66 -2.45 -13.13
C ASP A 143 9.49 -2.05 -14.36
N PRO A 144 10.43 -1.08 -14.23
CA PRO A 144 11.07 -0.46 -15.39
C PRO A 144 11.93 -1.44 -16.21
N LEU A 145 12.29 -2.59 -15.64
CA LEU A 145 13.08 -3.62 -16.32
C LEU A 145 12.24 -4.56 -17.18
N TYR A 146 10.92 -4.52 -17.04
CA TYR A 146 10.02 -5.53 -17.61
C TYR A 146 8.95 -4.89 -18.49
N LYS A 147 8.73 -5.44 -19.68
CA LYS A 147 7.72 -4.94 -20.61
C LYS A 147 6.37 -5.64 -20.36
N TYR A 148 5.42 -4.89 -19.80
CA TYR A 148 4.05 -5.36 -19.64
C TYR A 148 3.33 -5.43 -20.99
N THR A 149 2.67 -6.56 -21.28
CA THR A 149 1.98 -6.79 -22.57
C THR A 149 0.53 -7.24 -22.43
N ALA A 150 0.08 -7.63 -21.24
CA ALA A 150 -1.27 -8.14 -21.05
C ALA A 150 -2.34 -7.03 -21.16
N PRO A 151 -3.32 -7.16 -22.08
CA PRO A 151 -4.37 -6.14 -22.31
C PRO A 151 -5.48 -6.24 -21.25
N LEU A 152 -5.14 -6.05 -19.98
CA LEU A 152 -6.05 -6.22 -18.85
C LEU A 152 -6.72 -4.91 -18.45
N LYS A 153 -8.00 -4.99 -18.06
CA LYS A 153 -8.68 -3.90 -17.34
C LYS A 153 -8.42 -4.09 -15.85
N ILE A 154 -7.72 -3.18 -15.19
CA ILE A 154 -7.28 -3.35 -13.81
C ILE A 154 -7.94 -2.31 -12.90
N GLU A 155 -8.56 -2.77 -11.82
CA GLU A 155 -9.14 -1.93 -10.77
C GLU A 155 -8.34 -2.07 -9.47
N SER A 156 -7.79 -0.95 -8.98
CA SER A 156 -7.05 -0.96 -7.71
C SER A 156 -7.25 0.34 -6.92
N THR A 157 -6.67 0.43 -5.72
CA THR A 157 -6.81 1.62 -4.88
C THR A 157 -5.93 2.76 -5.38
N LYS A 158 -4.72 2.45 -5.86
CA LYS A 158 -3.76 3.42 -6.41
C LYS A 158 -2.84 2.76 -7.43
N ALA A 159 -2.31 3.55 -8.36
CA ALA A 159 -1.22 3.12 -9.24
C ALA A 159 -0.18 4.25 -9.37
N SER A 160 1.07 3.89 -9.68
CA SER A 160 2.06 4.86 -10.13
C SER A 160 1.72 5.37 -11.54
N ALA A 161 2.12 6.61 -11.87
CA ALA A 161 1.88 7.19 -13.19
C ALA A 161 2.48 6.32 -14.32
N SER A 162 3.73 5.87 -14.13
CA SER A 162 4.40 4.97 -15.07
C SER A 162 3.66 3.65 -15.28
N ALA A 163 3.03 3.09 -14.23
CA ALA A 163 2.25 1.86 -14.35
C ALA A 163 0.97 2.08 -15.17
N ILE A 164 0.31 3.22 -14.99
CA ILE A 164 -0.88 3.58 -15.77
C ILE A 164 -0.51 3.67 -17.26
N GLU A 165 0.58 4.36 -17.58
CA GLU A 165 1.07 4.46 -18.96
C GLU A 165 1.42 3.09 -19.55
N ALA A 166 2.07 2.22 -18.78
CA ALA A 166 2.43 0.88 -19.22
C ALA A 166 1.18 0.01 -19.49
N ILE A 167 0.16 0.08 -18.65
CA ILE A 167 -1.12 -0.63 -18.84
C ILE A 167 -1.83 -0.12 -20.09
N GLU A 168 -1.88 1.20 -20.31
CA GLU A 168 -2.52 1.80 -21.48
C GLU A 168 -1.76 1.49 -22.78
N LYS A 169 -0.42 1.48 -22.75
CA LYS A 169 0.42 1.05 -23.89
C LYS A 169 0.19 -0.42 -24.26
N ALA A 170 -0.13 -1.26 -23.29
CA ALA A 170 -0.51 -2.66 -23.53
C ALA A 170 -1.96 -2.83 -24.04
N GLY A 171 -2.71 -1.73 -24.23
CA GLY A 171 -4.11 -1.76 -24.64
C GLY A 171 -5.08 -2.11 -23.50
N GLY A 172 -4.63 -2.05 -22.25
CA GLY A 172 -5.46 -2.21 -21.06
C GLY A 172 -6.14 -0.91 -20.63
N GLN A 173 -6.93 -0.99 -19.56
CA GLN A 173 -7.57 0.17 -18.94
C GLN A 173 -7.36 0.13 -17.43
N TYR A 174 -6.93 1.24 -16.84
CA TYR A 174 -6.78 1.34 -15.38
C TYR A 174 -7.90 2.18 -14.76
N THR A 175 -8.42 1.75 -13.61
CA THR A 175 -9.38 2.52 -12.81
C THR A 175 -8.98 2.52 -11.34
N SER A 176 -8.80 3.71 -10.79
CA SER A 176 -8.51 3.93 -9.37
C SER A 176 -9.81 4.09 -8.59
N LYS A 177 -10.09 3.17 -7.66
CA LYS A 177 -11.36 3.12 -6.91
C LYS A 177 -11.15 3.23 -5.41
N TYR A 178 -12.05 3.98 -4.77
CA TYR A 178 -12.07 4.15 -3.32
C TYR A 178 -12.73 2.97 -2.61
N PHE A 179 -12.11 2.53 -1.52
CA PHE A 179 -12.71 1.63 -0.55
C PHE A 179 -12.58 2.20 0.86
N SER A 180 -13.64 2.12 1.66
CA SER A 180 -13.57 2.54 3.06
C SER A 180 -12.79 1.51 3.89
N ARG A 181 -12.02 2.02 4.85
CA ARG A 181 -11.23 1.17 5.77
C ARG A 181 -12.13 0.21 6.54
N GLY A 182 -11.69 -1.04 6.64
CA GLY A 182 -12.44 -2.08 7.32
C GLY A 182 -13.61 -2.58 6.48
N VAL A 183 -14.82 -2.09 6.73
CA VAL A 183 -16.06 -2.71 6.24
C VAL A 183 -16.17 -2.68 4.71
N GLY A 184 -16.00 -1.52 4.07
CA GLY A 184 -16.19 -1.42 2.62
C GLY A 184 -15.15 -2.23 1.83
N PHE A 185 -13.88 -2.15 2.24
CA PHE A 185 -12.84 -2.95 1.61
C PHE A 185 -13.01 -4.45 1.85
N ARG A 186 -13.44 -4.85 3.05
CA ARG A 186 -13.71 -6.26 3.39
C ARG A 186 -14.90 -6.82 2.61
N ALA A 187 -15.95 -6.01 2.42
CA ALA A 187 -17.13 -6.40 1.65
C ALA A 187 -16.77 -6.68 0.19
N HIS A 188 -15.85 -5.89 -0.38
CA HIS A 188 -15.39 -6.09 -1.74
C HIS A 188 -14.63 -7.42 -1.93
N HIS A 189 -13.60 -7.68 -1.12
CA HIS A 189 -12.72 -8.84 -1.35
C HIS A 189 -13.18 -10.13 -0.65
N SER A 190 -14.08 -10.04 0.34
CA SER A 190 -14.63 -11.18 1.08
C SER A 190 -16.15 -11.02 1.33
N PRO A 191 -16.97 -11.02 0.26
CA PRO A 191 -18.41 -10.82 0.38
C PRO A 191 -19.13 -12.00 1.06
N THR A 192 -18.62 -13.23 0.90
CA THR A 192 -19.23 -14.45 1.45
C THR A 192 -19.43 -14.36 2.96
N TRP A 193 -18.43 -13.84 3.68
CA TRP A 193 -18.54 -13.63 5.12
C TRP A 193 -19.73 -12.72 5.50
N PHE A 194 -20.02 -11.68 4.71
CA PHE A 194 -21.15 -10.79 4.99
C PHE A 194 -22.49 -11.46 4.70
N ILE A 195 -22.56 -12.24 3.62
CA ILE A 195 -23.76 -13.03 3.28
C ILE A 195 -24.04 -14.05 4.38
N GLU A 196 -23.04 -14.82 4.79
CA GLU A 196 -23.18 -15.88 5.80
C GLU A 196 -23.54 -15.33 7.19
N ASN A 197 -22.91 -14.23 7.62
CA ASN A 197 -23.09 -13.72 8.99
C ASN A 197 -24.21 -12.67 9.12
N LYS A 198 -24.52 -11.94 8.05
CA LYS A 198 -25.50 -10.83 8.08
C LYS A 198 -26.65 -10.98 7.10
N GLY A 199 -26.54 -11.87 6.11
CA GLY A 199 -27.56 -12.03 5.06
C GLY A 199 -27.55 -10.95 3.98
N TYR A 200 -26.63 -9.98 4.02
CA TYR A 200 -26.53 -8.91 3.03
C TYR A 200 -25.10 -8.37 2.89
N ILE A 201 -24.80 -7.77 1.74
CA ILE A 201 -23.52 -7.08 1.48
C ILE A 201 -23.73 -5.57 1.73
N PRO A 202 -22.90 -4.91 2.56
CA PRO A 202 -23.02 -3.48 2.78
C PRO A 202 -22.66 -2.69 1.52
N LEU A 203 -23.34 -1.56 1.32
CA LEU A 203 -23.09 -0.65 0.21
C LEU A 203 -21.69 -0.03 0.29
N ALA A 204 -21.08 0.25 -0.86
CA ALA A 204 -19.80 0.93 -0.94
C ALA A 204 -19.94 2.41 -0.50
N ALA A 205 -19.11 2.83 0.45
CA ALA A 205 -19.12 4.20 0.94
C ALA A 205 -18.46 5.17 -0.05
N ARG A 206 -18.98 6.39 -0.13
CA ARG A 206 -18.33 7.50 -0.86
C ARG A 206 -17.15 8.06 -0.06
N PRO A 207 -16.10 8.61 -0.71
CA PRO A 207 -15.00 9.26 -0.01
C PRO A 207 -15.50 10.54 0.66
N ILE A 208 -15.27 10.65 1.96
CA ILE A 208 -15.69 11.82 2.76
C ILE A 208 -14.56 12.83 2.88
N ALA A 209 -13.31 12.37 3.02
CA ALA A 209 -12.18 13.27 3.22
C ALA A 209 -11.84 14.01 1.91
N ARG A 210 -11.65 15.33 2.00
CA ARG A 210 -11.27 16.19 0.86
C ARG A 210 -10.09 15.63 0.06
N ARG A 211 -9.07 15.11 0.74
CA ARG A 211 -7.88 14.48 0.13
C ARG A 211 -8.21 13.27 -0.74
N ASP A 212 -9.21 12.49 -0.34
CA ASP A 212 -9.61 11.29 -1.06
C ASP A 212 -10.48 11.70 -2.25
N ILE A 213 -11.44 12.61 -2.05
CA ILE A 213 -12.26 13.18 -3.12
C ILE A 213 -11.35 13.75 -4.24
N GLN A 214 -10.39 14.61 -3.89
CA GLN A 214 -9.45 15.20 -4.84
C GLN A 214 -8.59 14.16 -5.57
N ASN A 215 -8.20 13.07 -4.90
CA ASN A 215 -7.43 12.00 -5.54
C ASN A 215 -8.25 11.23 -6.56
N TYR A 216 -9.47 10.84 -6.21
CA TYR A 216 -10.33 10.03 -7.07
C TYR A 216 -11.10 10.86 -8.10
N SER A 217 -11.14 12.18 -7.97
CA SER A 217 -11.65 13.08 -9.01
C SER A 217 -10.61 13.43 -10.07
N ASN A 218 -9.30 13.23 -9.80
CA ASN A 218 -8.25 13.59 -10.75
C ASN A 218 -8.21 12.59 -11.94
N PRO A 219 -8.42 13.05 -13.19
CA PRO A 219 -8.32 12.21 -14.39
C PRO A 219 -6.94 11.58 -14.61
N GLU A 220 -5.85 12.25 -14.24
CA GLU A 220 -4.47 11.73 -14.40
C GLU A 220 -4.26 10.42 -13.63
N LYS A 221 -4.92 10.27 -12.48
CA LYS A 221 -4.86 9.07 -11.64
C LYS A 221 -5.89 8.02 -12.06
N ARG A 222 -6.63 8.27 -13.15
CA ARG A 222 -7.78 7.48 -13.62
C ARG A 222 -8.77 7.21 -12.49
N GLY A 223 -9.04 8.24 -11.69
CA GLY A 223 -9.95 8.15 -10.56
C GLY A 223 -11.39 7.91 -11.00
N TYR A 224 -12.08 6.98 -10.35
CA TYR A 224 -13.46 6.60 -10.70
C TYR A 224 -14.51 7.73 -10.55
N LEU A 225 -14.15 8.86 -9.93
CA LEU A 225 -15.05 10.00 -9.72
C LEU A 225 -14.86 11.12 -10.75
N SER A 226 -13.93 11.02 -11.70
CA SER A 226 -13.61 12.08 -12.68
C SER A 226 -14.84 12.66 -13.37
N ASP A 227 -15.73 11.78 -13.85
CA ASP A 227 -16.90 12.17 -14.64
C ASP A 227 -18.20 12.11 -13.84
N SER A 228 -18.10 11.83 -12.53
CA SER A 228 -19.27 11.59 -11.69
C SER A 228 -20.07 12.88 -11.43
N GLU A 229 -21.39 12.77 -11.49
CA GLU A 229 -22.31 13.84 -11.05
C GLU A 229 -22.06 14.25 -9.60
N TYR A 230 -21.59 13.29 -8.78
CA TYR A 230 -21.21 13.54 -7.40
C TYR A 230 -20.20 14.68 -7.29
N VAL A 231 -19.14 14.68 -8.10
CA VAL A 231 -18.13 15.75 -8.06
C VAL A 231 -18.69 17.06 -8.62
N LYS A 232 -19.50 17.02 -9.67
CA LYS A 232 -20.14 18.21 -10.26
C LYS A 232 -21.05 18.93 -9.26
N ASN A 233 -21.71 18.18 -8.39
CA ASN A 233 -22.60 18.72 -7.37
C ASN A 233 -21.87 19.25 -6.13
N ILE A 234 -20.56 19.01 -5.99
CA ILE A 234 -19.78 19.56 -4.87
C ILE A 234 -19.52 21.04 -5.14
N THR A 235 -20.28 21.92 -4.51
CA THR A 235 -19.97 23.35 -4.46
C THR A 235 -18.78 23.58 -3.52
N VAL A 236 -17.63 23.98 -4.06
CA VAL A 236 -16.43 24.27 -3.24
C VAL A 236 -16.52 25.69 -2.68
N GLY A 237 -16.80 25.78 -1.38
CA GLY A 237 -16.93 27.02 -0.64
C GLY A 237 -18.37 27.22 -0.14
N GLY A 238 -18.52 27.59 1.14
CA GLY A 238 -19.80 28.17 1.56
C GLY A 238 -20.07 29.44 0.76
N ALA A 239 -21.33 29.82 0.61
CA ALA A 239 -21.68 31.11 0.02
C ALA A 239 -20.78 32.18 0.64
N LYS A 240 -19.97 32.87 -0.20
CA LYS A 240 -19.25 34.06 0.26
C LYS A 240 -20.34 35.03 0.73
N ARG A 241 -20.60 35.09 2.03
CA ARG A 241 -21.31 36.22 2.60
C ARG A 241 -20.38 37.39 2.44
N GLU A 242 -20.53 38.13 1.35
CA GLU A 242 -20.05 39.49 1.29
C GLU A 242 -20.65 40.19 2.51
N LYS A 243 -19.80 40.65 3.44
CA LYS A 243 -20.28 41.50 4.50
C LYS A 243 -20.83 42.73 3.78
N ILE A 244 -22.14 42.93 3.84
CA ILE A 244 -22.76 44.18 3.42
C ILE A 244 -22.32 45.23 4.44
N VAL A 245 -21.15 45.81 4.21
CA VAL A 245 -20.69 46.98 4.93
C VAL A 245 -21.51 48.14 4.38
N LYS A 246 -22.12 48.94 5.25
CA LYS A 246 -22.79 50.18 4.82
C LYS A 246 -21.72 51.09 4.21
N LYS A 247 -21.71 51.19 2.87
CA LYS A 247 -20.82 52.10 2.14
C LYS A 247 -21.23 53.54 2.44
N THR A 248 -20.26 54.42 2.60
CA THR A 248 -20.55 55.85 2.75
C THR A 248 -21.03 56.42 1.40
N ALA A 249 -21.67 57.60 1.41
CA ALA A 249 -22.09 58.26 0.17
C ALA A 249 -20.91 58.48 -0.79
N LEU A 250 -19.74 58.83 -0.25
CA LEU A 250 -18.51 59.02 -1.02
C LEU A 250 -18.01 57.70 -1.64
N ASP A 251 -18.03 56.59 -0.90
CA ASP A 251 -17.63 55.29 -1.45
C ASP A 251 -18.53 54.87 -2.62
N LEU A 252 -19.84 55.19 -2.55
CA LEU A 252 -20.79 54.93 -3.63
C LEU A 252 -20.55 55.82 -4.86
N GLU A 253 -20.12 57.07 -4.65
CA GLU A 253 -19.75 57.97 -5.75
C GLU A 253 -18.45 57.54 -6.42
N VAL A 254 -17.44 57.13 -5.63
CA VAL A 254 -16.17 56.63 -6.14
C VAL A 254 -16.37 55.34 -6.94
N GLU A 255 -17.19 54.40 -6.45
CA GLU A 255 -17.51 53.19 -7.21
C GLU A 255 -18.31 53.47 -8.49
N LYS A 256 -19.22 54.45 -8.47
CA LYS A 256 -19.92 54.90 -9.67
C LYS A 256 -18.96 55.53 -10.69
N ALA A 257 -18.00 56.32 -10.22
CA ALA A 257 -16.98 56.91 -11.08
C ALA A 257 -16.04 55.83 -11.67
N GLN A 258 -15.61 54.86 -10.86
CA GLN A 258 -14.75 53.76 -11.31
C GLN A 258 -15.44 52.81 -12.30
N ASN A 259 -16.74 52.55 -12.12
CA ASN A 259 -17.52 51.67 -13.01
C ASN A 259 -18.13 52.41 -14.20
N SER A 260 -18.02 53.74 -14.27
CA SER A 260 -18.47 54.50 -15.42
C SER A 260 -17.52 54.25 -16.60
N PRO A 261 -18.04 53.94 -17.81
CA PRO A 261 -17.20 53.77 -18.98
C PRO A 261 -16.46 55.08 -19.26
N LEU A 262 -15.13 55.01 -19.39
CA LEU A 262 -14.32 56.16 -19.78
C LEU A 262 -14.77 56.64 -21.17
N THR A 263 -15.24 57.87 -21.27
CA THR A 263 -15.68 58.50 -22.53
C THR A 263 -14.79 59.67 -22.89
N GLY A 264 -14.51 59.86 -24.18
CA GLY A 264 -13.73 60.99 -24.69
C GLY A 264 -12.21 60.77 -24.66
N ALA A 265 -11.43 61.84 -24.48
CA ALA A 265 -9.96 61.82 -24.57
C ALA A 265 -9.27 60.85 -23.60
N ALA A 266 -9.94 60.46 -22.51
CA ALA A 266 -9.40 59.51 -21.53
C ALA A 266 -9.21 58.08 -22.10
N THR A 267 -9.97 57.68 -23.14
CA THR A 267 -9.78 56.36 -23.78
C THR A 267 -8.50 56.29 -24.61
N ALA A 268 -7.95 57.43 -25.01
CA ALA A 268 -6.73 57.49 -25.83
C ALA A 268 -5.45 57.20 -25.04
N PHE A 269 -5.51 57.21 -23.71
CA PHE A 269 -4.35 57.04 -22.81
C PHE A 269 -4.29 55.66 -22.14
N THR A 270 -5.15 54.70 -22.54
CA THR A 270 -5.15 53.35 -21.94
C THR A 270 -3.96 52.51 -22.38
N HIS A 271 -3.26 52.90 -23.44
CA HIS A 271 -2.09 52.21 -23.97
C HIS A 271 -0.94 53.20 -24.19
N ASN A 272 0.25 52.87 -23.67
CA ASN A 272 1.46 53.61 -23.99
C ASN A 272 1.92 53.26 -25.41
N SER A 273 1.62 54.14 -26.37
CA SER A 273 2.15 54.05 -27.74
C SER A 273 3.09 55.23 -28.03
N ILE A 274 4.25 54.95 -28.63
CA ILE A 274 5.16 55.99 -29.15
C ILE A 274 4.53 56.52 -30.44
N VAL A 275 4.15 57.80 -30.46
CA VAL A 275 3.54 58.46 -31.63
C VAL A 275 4.63 59.15 -32.44
N SER A 276 4.71 58.88 -33.74
CA SER A 276 5.65 59.53 -34.66
C SER A 276 5.02 60.78 -35.30
N LEU A 277 5.84 61.73 -35.77
CA LEU A 277 5.38 63.01 -36.32
C LEU A 277 4.47 62.84 -37.56
N SER A 278 4.60 61.72 -38.27
CA SER A 278 3.74 61.33 -39.40
C SER A 278 2.34 60.87 -39.00
N ASP A 279 2.11 60.52 -37.73
CA ASP A 279 0.83 59.99 -37.25
C ASP A 279 -0.12 61.11 -36.78
N LEU A 280 0.39 62.34 -36.67
CA LEU A 280 -0.39 63.53 -36.32
C LEU A 280 -1.05 64.09 -37.59
N LYS A 281 -2.36 63.91 -37.73
CA LYS A 281 -3.15 64.66 -38.73
C LYS A 281 -3.33 66.10 -38.24
N LEU A 282 -2.42 66.98 -38.65
CA LEU A 282 -2.60 68.44 -38.59
C LEU A 282 -3.55 68.91 -39.70
#